data_AF-A0A6P2EW41-F1
#
_entry.id   AF-A0A6P2EW41-F1
#
_cell.length_a   1.000
_cell.length_b   1.000
_cell.length_c   1.000
_cell.angle_alpha   90.00
_cell.angle_beta   90.00
_cell.angle_gamma   90.00
#
_symmetry.space_group_name_H-M   'P 1'
#
loop_
_entity.id
_entity.type
_entity.pdbx_description
1 polymer ?
#
loop_
_entity_poly.entity_id
_entity_poly.type
_entity_poly.pdbx_seq_one_letter_code
_entity_poly.pdbx_strand_id
1 'polypeptide(L)'
;MDLFDRVIHAMEGEGPARTWQTERGPVVVRRASFVDWAHRIERTYTPTALECVVLIKGAIDEFDLDKERRIVEGWSAALIAAASEGRVTPRDPVTLLPLADLPDDLGDWGVLLADADKFVADIGMPWTVTSLVEQLVEQANAALAREAHQLIGAREVVKKPVVHSKSEPDWKQIARTYATEAWDARREGSNPSKETIAEMVRKRFAAEGTGGVRGPLSRDTIVREALNIWKKPAGPRKSSGTP
;
A
#
# COMPACT_ATOMS: atom_id res chain seq x y z
N MET A 1 6.92 5.83 -12.24
CA MET A 1 5.86 5.58 -13.23
C MET A 1 5.32 6.93 -13.60
N ASP A 2 5.24 7.26 -14.88
CA ASP A 2 4.71 8.57 -15.28
C ASP A 2 3.19 8.64 -15.04
N LEU A 3 2.59 9.84 -15.07
CA LEU A 3 1.17 10.01 -14.77
C LEU A 3 0.26 9.26 -15.76
N PHE A 4 0.63 9.25 -17.04
CA PHE A 4 -0.11 8.55 -18.07
C PHE A 4 -0.09 7.04 -17.84
N ASP A 5 1.09 6.47 -17.58
CA ASP A 5 1.27 5.08 -17.20
C ASP A 5 0.44 4.69 -15.97
N ARG A 6 0.34 5.59 -14.98
CA ARG A 6 -0.48 5.38 -13.79
C ARG A 6 -1.98 5.33 -14.11
N VAL A 7 -2.46 6.21 -14.98
CA VAL A 7 -3.86 6.23 -15.44
C VAL A 7 -4.18 4.96 -16.21
N ILE A 8 -3.32 4.57 -17.17
CA ILE A 8 -3.47 3.33 -17.92
C ILE A 8 -3.42 2.12 -16.98
N HIS A 9 -2.49 2.09 -16.04
CA HIS A 9 -2.42 1.01 -15.04
C HIS A 9 -3.66 0.97 -14.13
N ALA A 10 -4.24 2.10 -13.76
CA ALA A 10 -5.46 2.12 -12.96
C ALA A 10 -6.67 1.54 -13.72
N MET A 11 -6.72 1.76 -15.04
CA MET A 11 -7.79 1.32 -15.95
C MET A 11 -7.64 -0.14 -16.40
N GLU A 12 -6.44 -0.52 -16.86
CA GLU A 12 -6.16 -1.79 -17.54
C GLU A 12 -5.28 -2.74 -16.71
N GLY A 13 -4.82 -2.28 -15.55
CA GLY A 13 -3.98 -3.07 -14.67
C GLY A 13 -4.69 -4.34 -14.20
N GLU A 14 -3.88 -5.32 -13.81
CA GLU A 14 -4.35 -6.53 -13.19
C GLU A 14 -3.94 -6.50 -11.71
N GLY A 15 -4.90 -6.80 -10.84
CA GLY A 15 -4.64 -7.10 -9.44
C GLY A 15 -3.80 -8.38 -9.29
N PRO A 16 -3.30 -8.65 -8.08
CA PRO A 16 -2.48 -9.83 -7.82
C PRO A 16 -3.24 -11.11 -8.20
N ALA A 17 -2.55 -11.98 -8.94
CA ALA A 17 -3.10 -13.26 -9.39
C ALA A 17 -3.50 -14.14 -8.20
N ARG A 18 -4.74 -14.65 -8.24
CA ARG A 18 -5.28 -15.57 -7.23
C ARG A 18 -5.40 -16.97 -7.82
N THR A 19 -5.03 -17.98 -7.05
CA THR A 19 -5.13 -19.38 -7.49
C THR A 19 -6.32 -20.04 -6.83
N TRP A 20 -7.11 -20.73 -7.63
CA TRP A 20 -8.31 -21.44 -7.22
C TRP A 20 -8.16 -22.92 -7.54
N GLN A 21 -8.53 -23.79 -6.61
CA GLN A 21 -8.58 -25.23 -6.83
C GLN A 21 -9.97 -25.59 -7.35
N THR A 22 -10.05 -26.11 -8.56
CA THR A 22 -11.28 -26.61 -9.19
C THR A 22 -11.23 -28.12 -9.34
N GLU A 23 -12.36 -28.77 -9.67
CA GLU A 23 -12.41 -30.19 -10.02
C GLU A 23 -11.53 -30.56 -11.22
N ARG A 24 -11.25 -29.59 -12.10
CA ARG A 24 -10.41 -29.76 -13.30
C ARG A 24 -8.92 -29.44 -13.06
N GLY A 25 -8.56 -29.05 -11.83
CA GLY A 25 -7.21 -28.62 -11.46
C GLY A 25 -7.12 -27.15 -11.04
N PRO A 26 -5.90 -26.64 -10.77
CA PRO A 26 -5.70 -25.26 -10.35
C PRO A 26 -5.94 -24.28 -11.50
N VAL A 27 -6.69 -23.22 -11.23
CA VAL A 27 -6.98 -22.10 -12.14
C VAL A 27 -6.40 -20.82 -11.55
N VAL A 28 -5.70 -20.03 -12.36
CA VAL A 28 -5.19 -18.72 -11.95
C VAL A 28 -6.11 -17.65 -12.52
N VAL A 29 -6.69 -16.85 -11.64
CA VAL A 29 -7.56 -15.73 -12.00
C VAL A 29 -6.82 -14.43 -11.73
N ARG A 30 -6.86 -13.52 -12.70
CA ARG A 30 -6.41 -12.14 -12.54
C ARG A 30 -7.63 -11.24 -12.63
N ARG A 31 -7.83 -10.42 -11.60
CA ARG A 31 -8.93 -9.44 -11.53
C ARG A 31 -8.44 -8.13 -12.10
N ALA A 32 -9.25 -7.45 -12.89
CA ALA A 32 -8.93 -6.10 -13.34
C ALA A 32 -8.83 -5.15 -12.14
N SER A 33 -7.83 -4.26 -12.14
CA SER A 33 -7.55 -3.30 -11.05
C SER A 33 -8.74 -2.42 -10.72
N PHE A 34 -9.57 -2.10 -11.73
CA PHE A 34 -10.71 -1.21 -11.57
C PHE A 34 -11.86 -1.77 -10.73
N VAL A 35 -11.97 -3.09 -10.59
CA VAL A 35 -13.11 -3.71 -9.90
C VAL A 35 -13.20 -3.27 -8.44
N ASP A 36 -12.07 -3.27 -7.72
CA ASP A 36 -12.08 -2.98 -6.29
C ASP A 36 -12.34 -1.48 -6.02
N TRP A 37 -11.78 -0.60 -6.85
CA TRP A 37 -12.00 0.84 -6.68
C TRP A 37 -13.34 1.33 -7.22
N ALA A 38 -13.90 0.72 -8.26
CA ALA A 38 -15.25 1.04 -8.74
C ALA A 38 -16.30 0.83 -7.64
N HIS A 39 -16.27 -0.33 -6.97
CA HIS A 39 -17.15 -0.59 -5.83
C HIS A 39 -16.82 0.25 -4.59
N ARG A 40 -15.57 0.70 -4.44
CA ARG A 40 -15.23 1.66 -3.38
C ARG A 40 -15.91 3.01 -3.66
N ILE A 41 -15.84 3.50 -4.89
CA ILE A 41 -16.50 4.75 -5.28
C ILE A 41 -18.01 4.62 -5.14
N GLU A 42 -18.62 3.52 -5.58
CA GLU A 42 -20.07 3.27 -5.41
C GLU A 42 -20.53 3.45 -3.96
N ARG A 43 -19.72 3.00 -2.99
CA ARG A 43 -20.04 3.11 -1.55
C ARG A 43 -19.72 4.47 -0.93
N THR A 44 -18.69 5.16 -1.44
CA THR A 44 -18.12 6.37 -0.81
C THR A 44 -18.45 7.65 -1.56
N TYR A 45 -18.94 7.54 -2.79
CA TYR A 45 -19.15 8.63 -3.75
C TYR A 45 -17.92 9.54 -3.92
N THR A 46 -16.72 8.99 -3.69
CA THR A 46 -15.46 9.73 -3.62
C THR A 46 -14.37 9.00 -4.41
N PRO A 47 -14.29 9.16 -5.75
CA PRO A 47 -13.08 8.83 -6.49
C PRO A 47 -11.87 9.58 -5.94
N THR A 48 -10.69 8.95 -6.00
CA THR A 48 -9.43 9.69 -5.97
C THR A 48 -9.34 10.61 -7.17
N ALA A 49 -8.56 11.68 -7.10
CA ALA A 49 -8.36 12.55 -8.26
C ALA A 49 -7.79 11.77 -9.45
N LEU A 50 -6.94 10.76 -9.20
CA LEU A 50 -6.41 9.87 -10.23
C LEU A 50 -7.53 9.08 -10.93
N GLU A 51 -8.42 8.45 -10.15
CA GLU A 51 -9.54 7.69 -10.73
C GLU A 51 -10.55 8.60 -11.42
N CYS A 52 -10.72 9.84 -10.96
CA CYS A 52 -11.53 10.84 -11.67
C CYS A 52 -10.97 11.12 -13.07
N VAL A 53 -9.65 11.28 -13.19
CA VAL A 53 -8.97 11.44 -14.49
C VAL A 53 -9.10 10.18 -15.34
N VAL A 54 -9.01 8.99 -14.75
CA VAL A 54 -9.24 7.70 -15.45
C VAL A 54 -10.65 7.65 -16.07
N LEU A 55 -11.67 7.99 -15.28
CA LEU A 55 -13.06 8.01 -15.73
C LEU A 55 -13.25 8.99 -16.89
N ILE A 56 -12.72 10.21 -16.76
CA ILE A 56 -12.78 11.23 -17.80
C ILE A 56 -12.07 10.78 -19.08
N LYS A 57 -10.88 10.18 -18.97
CA LYS A 57 -10.16 9.62 -20.12
C LYS A 57 -10.98 8.53 -20.82
N GLY A 58 -11.66 7.68 -20.06
CA GLY A 58 -12.57 6.65 -20.60
C GLY A 58 -13.74 7.23 -21.40
N ALA A 59 -14.20 8.43 -21.09
CA ALA A 59 -15.30 9.09 -21.80
C ALA A 59 -14.90 9.72 -23.14
N ILE A 60 -13.62 9.98 -23.37
CA ILE A 60 -13.14 10.79 -24.52
C ILE A 60 -12.64 9.92 -25.69
N ASP A 61 -12.50 8.60 -25.48
CA ASP A 61 -12.10 7.55 -26.45
C ASP A 61 -11.27 8.03 -27.68
N GLU A 62 -9.94 7.95 -27.58
CA GLU A 62 -9.00 8.37 -28.63
C GLU A 62 -7.92 7.30 -28.82
N PHE A 63 -7.59 6.94 -30.06
CA PHE A 63 -6.66 5.85 -30.37
C PHE A 63 -5.20 6.30 -30.48
N ASP A 64 -4.95 7.61 -30.44
CA ASP A 64 -3.62 8.21 -30.54
C ASP A 64 -3.01 8.46 -29.15
N LEU A 65 -1.91 7.74 -28.85
CA LEU A 65 -1.24 7.79 -27.54
C LEU A 65 -0.76 9.19 -27.13
N ASP A 66 -0.31 10.02 -28.08
CA ASP A 66 0.16 11.37 -27.76
C ASP A 66 -1.02 12.27 -27.37
N LYS A 67 -2.17 12.11 -28.02
CA LYS A 67 -3.40 12.80 -27.63
C LYS A 67 -3.95 12.27 -26.31
N GLU A 68 -3.93 10.96 -26.08
CA GLU A 68 -4.36 10.39 -24.79
C GLU A 68 -3.51 10.94 -23.63
N ARG A 69 -2.19 11.05 -23.83
CA ARG A 69 -1.30 11.67 -22.84
C ARG A 69 -1.67 13.13 -22.57
N ARG A 70 -1.95 13.92 -23.62
CA ARG A 70 -2.41 15.31 -23.48
C ARG A 70 -3.76 15.42 -22.77
N ILE A 71 -4.68 14.48 -23.01
CA ILE A 71 -5.95 14.40 -22.30
C ILE A 71 -5.69 14.20 -20.81
N VAL A 72 -4.88 13.19 -20.45
CA VAL A 72 -4.56 12.90 -19.04
C VAL A 72 -3.89 14.09 -18.36
N GLU A 73 -2.85 14.66 -18.98
CA GLU A 73 -2.12 15.81 -18.42
C GLU A 73 -3.01 17.06 -18.30
N GLY A 74 -3.79 17.36 -19.35
CA GLY A 74 -4.69 18.51 -19.39
C GLY A 74 -5.79 18.44 -18.33
N TRP A 75 -6.46 17.29 -18.21
CA TRP A 75 -7.51 17.10 -17.21
C TRP A 75 -6.96 17.06 -15.78
N SER A 76 -5.78 16.46 -15.58
CA SER A 76 -5.12 16.47 -14.27
C SER A 76 -4.77 17.90 -13.83
N ALA A 77 -4.18 18.70 -14.72
CA ALA A 77 -3.87 20.10 -14.44
C ALA A 77 -5.12 20.94 -14.17
N ALA A 78 -6.19 20.73 -14.95
CA ALA A 78 -7.46 21.43 -14.76
C ALA A 78 -8.12 21.08 -13.42
N LEU A 79 -8.06 19.81 -13.00
CA LEU A 79 -8.62 19.34 -11.74
C LEU A 79 -7.82 19.88 -10.53
N ILE A 80 -6.48 19.89 -10.62
CA ILE A 80 -5.61 20.49 -9.59
C ILE A 80 -5.89 21.99 -9.46
N ALA A 81 -6.04 22.71 -10.59
CA ALA A 81 -6.40 24.12 -10.58
C ALA A 81 -7.78 24.36 -9.95
N ALA A 82 -8.78 23.54 -10.30
CA ALA A 82 -10.12 23.64 -9.71
C ALA A 82 -10.10 23.39 -8.19
N ALA A 83 -9.28 22.45 -7.71
CA ALA A 83 -9.11 22.21 -6.28
C ALA A 83 -8.39 23.39 -5.59
N SER A 84 -7.34 23.93 -6.20
CA SER A 84 -6.58 25.08 -5.69
C SER A 84 -7.41 26.36 -5.62
N GLU A 85 -8.37 26.52 -6.54
CA GLU A 85 -9.31 27.64 -6.59
C GLU A 85 -10.54 27.44 -5.68
N GLY A 86 -10.66 26.29 -5.01
CA GLY A 86 -11.80 25.96 -4.15
C GLY A 86 -13.09 25.63 -4.91
N ARG A 87 -13.01 25.37 -6.22
CA ARG A 87 -14.16 24.87 -7.02
C ARG A 87 -14.45 23.40 -6.75
N VAL A 88 -13.43 22.63 -6.38
CA VAL A 88 -13.50 21.24 -5.95
C VAL A 88 -12.92 21.15 -4.53
N THR A 89 -13.60 20.46 -3.63
CA THR A 89 -13.09 20.29 -2.25
C THR A 89 -12.25 19.01 -2.17
N PRO A 90 -10.91 19.08 -1.98
CA PRO A 90 -10.09 17.89 -1.81
C PRO A 90 -10.42 17.20 -0.47
N ARG A 91 -10.49 15.87 -0.49
CA ARG A 91 -10.83 15.06 0.69
C ARG A 91 -9.85 13.91 0.86
N ASP A 92 -9.69 13.47 2.10
CA ASP A 92 -8.97 12.22 2.37
C ASP A 92 -9.81 11.03 1.84
N PRO A 93 -9.26 10.14 1.00
CA PRO A 93 -10.02 9.07 0.35
C PRO A 93 -10.45 7.95 1.32
N VAL A 94 -9.96 7.96 2.56
CA VAL A 94 -10.28 6.98 3.60
C VAL A 94 -11.27 7.56 4.61
N THR A 95 -10.98 8.75 5.15
CA THR A 95 -11.81 9.40 6.18
C THR A 95 -12.93 10.26 5.60
N LEU A 96 -12.84 10.60 4.30
CA LEU A 96 -13.76 11.47 3.56
C LEU A 96 -13.81 12.92 4.09
N LEU A 97 -12.95 13.26 5.04
CA LEU A 97 -12.85 14.60 5.59
C LEU A 97 -12.16 15.54 4.61
N PRO A 98 -12.56 16.82 4.54
CA PRO A 98 -11.83 17.82 3.76
C PRO A 98 -10.37 17.91 4.19
N LEU A 99 -9.48 18.06 3.21
CA LEU A 99 -8.06 18.30 3.43
C LEU A 99 -7.80 19.80 3.54
N ALA A 100 -6.88 20.18 4.43
CA ALA A 100 -6.45 21.57 4.59
C ALA A 100 -5.52 22.02 3.44
N ASP A 101 -4.66 21.10 3.00
CA ASP A 101 -3.69 21.31 1.93
C ASP A 101 -3.96 20.29 0.81
N LEU A 102 -3.67 20.68 -0.43
CA LEU A 102 -3.80 19.81 -1.59
C LEU A 102 -2.53 18.93 -1.72
N PRO A 103 -2.63 17.59 -1.64
CA PRO A 103 -1.49 16.73 -1.87
C PRO A 103 -1.01 16.77 -3.33
N ASP A 104 0.30 16.60 -3.52
CA ASP A 104 0.92 16.60 -4.85
C ASP A 104 0.47 15.40 -5.71
N ASP A 105 0.21 14.25 -5.07
CA ASP A 105 -0.18 13.03 -5.77
C ASP A 105 -1.71 12.92 -5.90
N LEU A 106 -2.20 12.79 -7.14
CA LEU A 106 -3.62 12.59 -7.44
C LEU A 106 -4.24 11.33 -6.81
N GLY A 107 -3.43 10.36 -6.39
CA GLY A 107 -3.89 9.16 -5.67
C GLY A 107 -4.15 9.39 -4.19
N ASP A 108 -3.63 10.48 -3.61
CA ASP A 108 -3.63 10.71 -2.16
C ASP A 108 -4.82 11.55 -1.67
N TRP A 109 -5.64 12.05 -2.59
CA TRP A 109 -6.85 12.80 -2.28
C TRP A 109 -8.00 12.44 -3.22
N GLY A 110 -9.22 12.61 -2.71
CA GLY A 110 -10.46 12.32 -3.39
C GLY A 110 -11.32 13.55 -3.65
N VAL A 111 -12.27 13.34 -4.55
CA VAL A 111 -13.22 14.32 -5.07
C VAL A 111 -14.62 13.74 -4.86
N LEU A 112 -15.53 14.50 -4.26
CA LEU A 112 -16.94 14.07 -4.24
C LEU A 112 -17.50 14.03 -5.66
N LEU A 113 -18.29 13.01 -6.00
CA LEU A 113 -18.90 12.92 -7.33
C LEU A 113 -19.74 14.15 -7.68
N ALA A 114 -20.43 14.76 -6.71
CA ALA A 114 -21.15 16.00 -6.94
C ALA A 114 -20.23 17.18 -7.33
N ASP A 115 -19.05 17.28 -6.73
CA ASP A 115 -18.05 18.30 -7.07
C ASP A 115 -17.44 18.02 -8.44
N ALA A 116 -17.16 16.75 -8.74
CA ALA A 116 -16.64 16.30 -10.04
C ALA A 116 -17.64 16.58 -11.17
N ASP A 117 -18.92 16.27 -10.96
CA ASP A 117 -20.01 16.52 -11.90
C ASP A 117 -20.18 18.01 -12.18
N LYS A 118 -20.15 18.83 -11.12
CA LYS A 118 -20.17 20.29 -11.25
C LYS A 118 -18.97 20.80 -12.05
N PHE A 119 -17.77 20.31 -11.74
CA PHE A 119 -16.55 20.69 -12.43
C PHE A 119 -16.61 20.41 -13.94
N VAL A 120 -17.04 19.21 -14.35
CA VAL A 120 -17.14 18.89 -15.79
C VAL A 120 -18.27 19.66 -16.47
N ALA A 121 -19.38 19.92 -15.77
CA ALA A 121 -20.48 20.74 -16.27
C ALA A 121 -20.06 22.21 -16.48
N ASP A 122 -19.28 22.79 -15.57
CA ASP A 122 -18.75 24.16 -15.67
C ASP A 122 -17.82 24.32 -16.90
N ILE A 123 -17.22 23.22 -17.38
CA ILE A 123 -16.36 23.17 -18.57
C ILE A 123 -17.19 22.85 -19.85
N GLY A 124 -18.51 22.66 -19.70
CA GLY A 124 -19.43 22.43 -20.81
C GLY A 124 -19.49 20.97 -21.27
N MET A 125 -19.10 20.01 -20.42
CA MET A 125 -19.24 18.59 -20.76
C MET A 125 -20.70 18.14 -20.66
N PRO A 126 -21.19 17.34 -21.62
CA PRO A 126 -22.58 16.86 -21.63
C PRO A 126 -22.81 15.63 -20.74
N TRP A 127 -21.75 15.06 -20.18
CA TRP A 127 -21.76 13.85 -19.36
C TRP A 127 -21.34 14.18 -17.92
N THR A 128 -21.70 13.30 -16.98
CA THR A 128 -21.35 13.42 -15.55
C THR A 128 -20.37 12.32 -15.15
N VAL A 129 -19.47 12.62 -14.22
CA VAL A 129 -18.57 11.61 -13.64
C VAL A 129 -19.38 10.53 -12.92
N THR A 130 -20.50 10.89 -12.29
CA THR A 130 -21.45 9.91 -11.74
C THR A 130 -21.90 8.90 -12.78
N SER A 131 -22.32 9.34 -13.97
CA SER A 131 -22.77 8.41 -15.03
C SER A 131 -21.65 7.49 -15.53
N LEU A 132 -20.41 7.99 -15.55
CA LEU A 132 -19.23 7.19 -15.90
C LEU A 132 -18.94 6.12 -14.82
N VAL A 133 -19.11 6.47 -13.54
CA VAL A 133 -18.97 5.50 -12.44
C VAL A 133 -20.04 4.42 -12.52
N GLU A 134 -21.29 4.78 -12.79
CA GLU A 134 -22.38 3.80 -12.93
C GLU A 134 -22.08 2.76 -14.03
N GLN A 135 -21.61 3.23 -15.19
CA GLN A 135 -21.15 2.35 -16.27
C GLN A 135 -19.98 1.47 -15.84
N LEU A 136 -19.01 2.03 -15.10
CA LEU A 136 -17.86 1.27 -14.63
C LEU A 136 -18.25 0.20 -13.60
N VAL A 137 -19.20 0.49 -12.71
CA VAL A 137 -19.75 -0.47 -11.74
C VAL A 137 -20.47 -1.61 -12.47
N GLU A 138 -21.23 -1.33 -13.52
CA GLU A 138 -21.82 -2.38 -14.35
C GLU A 138 -20.74 -3.28 -14.98
N GLN A 139 -19.68 -2.69 -15.52
CA GLN A 139 -18.54 -3.43 -16.06
C GLN A 139 -17.82 -4.27 -14.98
N ALA A 140 -17.65 -3.72 -13.78
CA ALA A 140 -17.05 -4.42 -12.64
C ALA A 140 -17.90 -5.62 -12.20
N ASN A 141 -19.22 -5.43 -12.08
CA ASN A 141 -20.17 -6.50 -11.79
C ASN A 141 -20.14 -7.59 -12.87
N ALA A 142 -20.08 -7.23 -14.14
CA ALA A 142 -19.96 -8.18 -15.24
C ALA A 142 -18.62 -8.95 -15.17
N ALA A 143 -17.53 -8.29 -14.79
CA ALA A 143 -16.23 -8.94 -14.58
C ALA A 143 -16.29 -9.95 -13.42
N LEU A 144 -16.89 -9.56 -12.29
CA LEU A 144 -17.09 -10.44 -11.14
C LEU A 144 -18.00 -11.63 -11.48
N ALA A 145 -19.05 -11.43 -12.27
CA ALA A 145 -19.93 -12.51 -12.72
C ALA A 145 -19.19 -13.52 -13.60
N ARG A 146 -18.33 -13.04 -14.51
CA ARG A 146 -17.45 -13.92 -15.34
C ARG A 146 -16.47 -14.70 -14.46
N GLU A 147 -15.83 -14.04 -13.50
CA GLU A 147 -14.95 -14.68 -12.51
C GLU A 147 -15.72 -15.76 -11.72
N ALA A 148 -16.87 -15.43 -11.16
CA ALA A 148 -17.70 -16.38 -10.40
C ALA A 148 -18.12 -17.59 -11.23
N HIS A 149 -18.47 -17.39 -12.51
CA HIS A 149 -18.84 -18.50 -13.41
C HIS A 149 -17.66 -19.45 -13.68
N GLN A 150 -16.43 -18.94 -13.76
CA GLN A 150 -15.22 -19.76 -13.90
C GLN A 150 -14.89 -20.56 -12.63
N LEU A 151 -15.44 -20.14 -11.49
CA LEU A 151 -15.11 -20.65 -10.16
C LEU A 151 -16.24 -21.46 -9.50
N ILE A 152 -17.28 -21.85 -10.24
CA ILE A 152 -18.36 -22.69 -9.71
C ILE A 152 -17.78 -24.01 -9.18
N GLY A 153 -17.98 -24.30 -7.90
CA GLY A 153 -17.43 -25.48 -7.21
C GLY A 153 -15.94 -25.38 -6.88
N ALA A 154 -15.28 -24.25 -7.18
CA ALA A 154 -13.89 -24.01 -6.85
C ALA A 154 -13.72 -23.58 -5.39
N ARG A 155 -12.61 -23.98 -4.77
CA ARG A 155 -12.15 -23.42 -3.50
C ARG A 155 -10.95 -22.54 -3.76
N GLU A 156 -10.96 -21.32 -3.27
CA GLU A 156 -9.78 -20.47 -3.35
C GLU A 156 -8.62 -21.22 -2.66
N VAL A 157 -7.52 -21.42 -3.40
CA VAL A 157 -6.27 -21.75 -2.75
C VAL A 157 -5.81 -20.43 -2.17
N VAL A 158 -6.35 -20.11 -0.99
CA VAL A 158 -5.67 -19.19 -0.11
C VAL A 158 -4.32 -19.83 0.05
N LYS A 159 -3.30 -19.30 -0.63
CA LYS A 159 -1.93 -19.50 -0.19
C LYS A 159 -2.03 -19.07 1.26
N LYS A 160 -2.09 -20.04 2.18
CA LYS A 160 -1.70 -19.81 3.56
C LYS A 160 -0.51 -18.89 3.39
N PRO A 161 -0.47 -17.72 4.06
CA PRO A 161 0.73 -16.91 4.01
C PRO A 161 1.85 -17.92 4.15
N VAL A 162 2.84 -17.83 3.27
CA VAL A 162 4.07 -18.56 3.50
C VAL A 162 4.59 -17.95 4.81
N VAL A 163 4.02 -18.39 5.92
CA VAL A 163 4.72 -18.71 7.13
C VAL A 163 5.76 -19.62 6.54
N HIS A 164 6.90 -19.02 6.21
CA HIS A 164 8.11 -19.77 5.95
C HIS A 164 8.10 -20.86 7.00
N SER A 165 7.96 -22.10 6.52
CA SER A 165 7.88 -23.29 7.32
C SER A 165 8.94 -23.16 8.40
N LYS A 166 8.54 -22.85 9.64
CA LYS A 166 9.37 -22.68 10.83
C LYS A 166 10.88 -22.60 10.50
N SER A 167 11.35 -21.47 9.96
CA SER A 167 12.63 -21.02 10.48
C SER A 167 12.25 -20.48 11.84
N GLU A 168 12.67 -21.16 12.90
CA GLU A 168 12.72 -20.58 14.24
C GLU A 168 13.10 -19.11 14.10
N PRO A 169 12.43 -18.18 14.81
CA PRO A 169 12.76 -16.76 14.68
C PRO A 169 14.27 -16.62 14.77
N ASP A 170 14.92 -16.06 13.73
CA ASP A 170 16.37 -16.06 13.62
C ASP A 170 16.91 -15.37 14.86
N TRP A 171 17.35 -16.17 15.84
CA TRP A 171 17.73 -15.71 17.14
C TRP A 171 18.89 -14.71 17.02
N LYS A 172 19.62 -14.75 15.90
CA LYS A 172 20.67 -13.78 15.55
C LYS A 172 20.08 -12.39 15.30
N GLN A 173 18.94 -12.30 14.62
CA GLN A 173 18.24 -11.03 14.41
C GLN A 173 17.68 -10.49 15.72
N ILE A 174 17.03 -11.34 16.53
CA ILE A 174 16.51 -10.92 17.85
C ILE A 174 17.66 -10.46 18.76
N ALA A 175 18.78 -11.18 18.76
CA ALA A 175 19.96 -10.83 19.55
C ALA A 175 20.52 -9.45 19.16
N ARG A 176 20.46 -9.07 17.88
CA ARG A 176 20.89 -7.74 17.42
C ARG A 176 19.93 -6.65 17.87
N THR A 177 18.63 -6.90 17.87
CA THR A 177 17.63 -5.97 18.42
C THR A 177 17.88 -5.73 19.89
N TYR A 178 18.03 -6.80 20.69
CA TYR A 178 18.33 -6.67 22.12
C TYR A 178 19.70 -6.04 22.39
N ALA A 179 20.67 -6.23 21.51
CA ALA A 179 21.95 -5.54 21.62
C ALA A 179 21.83 -4.03 21.40
N THR A 180 20.99 -3.60 20.46
CA THR A 180 20.66 -2.18 20.25
C THR A 180 19.91 -1.62 21.46
N GLU A 181 18.91 -2.33 22.00
CA GLU A 181 18.19 -1.89 23.20
C GLU A 181 19.10 -1.79 24.43
N ALA A 182 19.98 -2.78 24.64
CA ALA A 182 20.97 -2.75 25.73
C ALA A 182 21.99 -1.62 25.55
N TRP A 183 22.33 -1.30 24.30
CA TRP A 183 23.17 -0.15 23.97
C TRP A 183 22.44 1.16 24.27
N ASP A 184 21.16 1.29 23.91
CA ASP A 184 20.39 2.52 24.13
C ASP A 184 20.04 2.74 25.62
N ALA A 185 19.82 1.66 26.36
CA ALA A 185 19.57 1.69 27.81
C ALA A 185 20.85 1.91 28.66
N ARG A 186 22.01 2.09 28.02
CA ARG A 186 23.27 2.34 28.72
C ARG A 186 23.21 3.69 29.45
N ARG A 187 23.83 3.80 30.62
CA ARG A 187 23.99 5.11 31.29
C ARG A 187 24.84 6.02 30.42
N GLU A 188 24.51 7.30 30.39
CA GLU A 188 25.30 8.32 29.68
C GLU A 188 26.77 8.26 30.15
N GLY A 189 27.71 8.16 29.21
CA GLY A 189 29.13 7.95 29.49
C GLY A 189 29.59 6.49 29.64
N SER A 190 28.67 5.51 29.74
CA SER A 190 29.04 4.09 29.71
C SER A 190 29.19 3.57 28.26
N ASN A 191 30.21 2.74 28.03
CA ASN A 191 30.46 2.10 26.74
C ASN A 191 30.59 0.59 26.95
N PRO A 192 29.47 -0.14 27.09
CA PRO A 192 29.52 -1.56 27.36
C PRO A 192 30.26 -2.31 26.24
N SER A 193 31.07 -3.29 26.64
CA SER A 193 31.76 -4.19 25.74
C SER A 193 30.76 -5.08 24.98
N LYS A 194 31.16 -5.68 23.86
CA LYS A 194 30.29 -6.62 23.14
C LYS A 194 29.97 -7.84 24.00
N GLU A 195 30.89 -8.22 24.87
CA GLU A 195 30.77 -9.32 25.83
C GLU A 195 29.73 -8.99 26.90
N THR A 196 29.72 -7.75 27.41
CA THR A 196 28.71 -7.27 28.35
C THR A 196 27.32 -7.25 27.72
N ILE A 197 27.21 -6.77 26.48
CA ILE A 197 25.94 -6.75 25.74
C ILE A 197 25.46 -8.19 25.46
N ALA A 198 26.35 -9.08 25.01
CA ALA A 198 26.02 -10.48 24.78
C ALA A 198 25.52 -11.19 26.05
N GLU A 199 26.08 -10.86 27.22
CA GLU A 199 25.63 -11.41 28.50
C GLU A 199 24.22 -10.90 28.88
N MET A 200 23.90 -9.64 28.58
CA MET A 200 22.54 -9.10 28.76
C MET A 200 21.53 -9.79 27.83
N VAL A 201 21.88 -9.96 26.54
CA VAL A 201 21.06 -10.69 25.57
C VAL A 201 20.86 -12.15 26.02
N ARG A 202 21.92 -12.82 26.48
CA ARG A 202 21.85 -14.20 26.99
C ARG A 202 20.87 -14.34 28.14
N LYS A 203 20.94 -13.45 29.13
CA LYS A 203 20.02 -13.47 30.29
C LYS A 203 18.57 -13.27 29.86
N ARG A 204 18.33 -12.39 28.89
CA ARG A 204 16.99 -12.16 28.33
C ARG A 204 16.46 -13.39 27.58
N PHE A 205 17.29 -14.00 26.73
CA PHE A 205 16.94 -15.26 26.07
C PHE A 205 16.64 -16.38 27.05
N ALA A 206 17.41 -16.50 28.14
CA ALA A 206 17.12 -17.48 29.18
C ALA A 206 15.78 -17.22 29.89
N ALA A 207 15.44 -15.96 30.16
CA ALA A 207 14.17 -15.57 30.78
C ALA A 207 12.96 -15.80 29.86
N GLU A 208 13.14 -15.59 28.56
CA GLU A 208 12.09 -15.74 27.54
C GLU A 208 12.02 -17.15 26.94
N GLY A 209 12.86 -18.09 27.40
CA GLY A 209 12.92 -19.46 26.87
C GLY A 209 13.41 -19.55 25.43
N THR A 210 14.09 -18.53 24.91
CA THR A 210 14.61 -18.48 23.54
C THR A 210 15.96 -19.21 23.45
N GLY A 211 16.05 -20.19 22.55
CA GLY A 211 17.25 -20.98 22.31
C GLY A 211 17.66 -20.98 20.83
N GLY A 212 18.85 -21.50 20.55
CA GLY A 212 19.27 -21.81 19.18
C GLY A 212 18.98 -23.27 18.84
N VAL A 213 19.22 -23.64 17.59
CA VAL A 213 19.03 -25.00 17.04
C VAL A 213 19.69 -26.11 17.89
N ARG A 214 20.72 -25.79 18.68
CA ARG A 214 21.47 -26.74 19.53
C ARG A 214 21.24 -26.56 21.03
N GLY A 215 20.20 -25.82 21.44
CA GLY A 215 19.86 -25.58 22.84
C GLY A 215 20.15 -24.14 23.31
N PRO A 216 20.30 -23.91 24.63
CA PRO A 216 20.52 -22.58 25.20
C PRO A 216 21.72 -21.88 24.59
N LEU A 217 21.55 -20.59 24.28
CA LEU A 217 22.59 -19.80 23.64
C LEU A 217 23.65 -19.37 24.65
N SER A 218 24.91 -19.68 24.37
CA SER A 218 26.03 -19.18 25.16
C SER A 218 26.37 -17.73 24.80
N ARG A 219 26.97 -16.99 25.73
CA ARG A 219 27.46 -15.62 25.48
C ARG A 219 28.39 -15.59 24.26
N ASP A 220 29.31 -16.55 24.16
CA ASP A 220 30.32 -16.58 23.11
C ASP A 220 29.69 -16.91 21.74
N THR A 221 28.65 -17.75 21.71
CA THR A 221 27.83 -18.01 20.51
C THR A 221 27.14 -16.74 20.03
N ILE A 222 26.57 -15.96 20.95
CA ILE A 222 25.90 -14.68 20.64
C ILE A 222 26.90 -13.67 20.08
N VAL A 223 28.09 -13.53 20.69
CA VAL A 223 29.15 -12.65 20.17
C VAL A 223 29.54 -13.07 18.76
N ARG A 224 29.90 -14.34 18.56
CA ARG A 224 30.46 -14.84 17.31
C ARG A 224 29.47 -14.77 16.15
N GLU A 225 28.21 -15.16 16.38
CA GLU A 225 27.26 -15.38 15.30
C GLU A 225 26.25 -14.24 15.11
N ALA A 226 25.99 -13.44 16.15
CA ALA A 226 25.05 -12.32 16.08
C ALA A 226 25.74 -10.96 16.14
N LEU A 227 26.64 -10.75 17.12
CA LEU A 227 27.19 -9.42 17.41
C LEU A 227 28.49 -9.10 16.65
N ASN A 228 29.12 -10.07 15.99
CA ASN A 228 30.33 -9.82 15.22
C ASN A 228 30.06 -8.90 14.03
N ILE A 229 28.92 -9.09 13.36
CA ILE A 229 28.45 -8.24 12.24
C ILE A 229 27.55 -7.09 12.69
N TRP A 230 27.18 -7.03 13.98
CA TRP A 230 26.44 -5.91 14.55
C TRP A 230 27.39 -4.73 14.79
N LYS A 231 26.98 -3.55 14.28
CA LYS A 231 27.69 -2.29 14.47
C LYS A 231 27.00 -1.50 15.58
N LYS A 232 27.79 -0.99 16.53
CA LYS A 232 27.28 -0.12 17.59
C LYS A 232 26.57 1.10 16.96
N PRO A 233 25.32 1.38 17.31
CA PRO A 233 24.62 2.59 16.88
C PRO A 233 25.42 3.85 17.26
N ALA A 234 25.48 4.81 16.35
CA ALA A 234 26.22 6.06 16.54
C ALA A 234 25.53 6.97 17.57
N GLY A 235 25.95 6.88 18.85
CA GLY A 235 25.58 7.79 19.93
C GLY A 235 24.08 7.80 20.29
N PRO A 236 23.68 8.33 21.46
CA PRO A 236 22.26 8.48 21.74
C PRO A 236 21.67 9.52 20.77
N ARG A 237 20.53 9.21 20.14
CA ARG A 237 19.66 10.24 19.56
C ARG A 237 19.40 11.24 20.68
N LYS A 238 19.74 12.52 20.49
CA LYS A 238 19.34 13.58 21.43
C LYS A 238 17.87 13.36 21.73
N SER A 239 17.54 13.01 22.97
CA SER A 239 16.18 13.12 23.45
C SER A 239 15.79 14.56 23.17
N SER A 240 14.80 14.76 22.31
CA SER A 240 14.11 16.04 22.16
C SER A 240 13.44 16.32 23.51
N GLY A 241 14.23 16.89 24.41
CA GLY A 241 13.79 17.46 25.66
C GLY A 241 13.01 18.72 25.33
N THR A 242 11.69 18.56 25.41
CA THR A 242 10.72 19.43 26.09
C THR A 242 10.59 20.90 25.61
N PRO A 243 9.43 21.50 25.88
CA PRO A 243 9.10 22.01 27.22
C PRO A 243 7.96 21.27 27.92
#